data_AF-A0A6J6K436-F1
#
_entry.id   AF-A0A6J6K436-F1
#
_cell.length_a   1.000
_cell.length_b   1.000
_cell.length_c   1.000
_cell.angle_alpha   90.00
_cell.angle_beta   90.00
_cell.angle_gamma   90.00
#
_symmetry.space_group_name_H-M   'P 1'
#
loop_
_entity.id
_entity.type
_entity.pdbx_description
1 polymer ?
#
loop_
_entity_poly.entity_id
_entity_poly.type
_entity_poly.pdbx_seq_one_letter_code
_entity_poly.pdbx_strand_id
1 'polypeptide(L)'
;MIGIAAGAIFSLVGQRLAIRSRHELGEGHKLSRAALRFANLGVVIGLIAGALFAIGNFLGAFNNFSGVKESLGMRLLNVYLPIILATGLVVYVLLQAFVFRQDADKEVNAPKQKLSAAQKALSLGYAVPILATAVAIIFGLAVYDVTRTDLQVWIWVIIIAIVASGVITGTIFSNQARAEKPAVQKAPGSRMALAVGAANLNFVLSIVFGSVVTIMAFTFGAEAIQSLQTFSQPPVNCKDIECNSIASVTGPSLQWLVEKFAPAKILLAISIIGIYLTITARNKETISVKAAK
;
A
#
# COMPACT_ATOMS: atom_id res chain seq x y z
N MET A 1 -11.81 -4.78 -12.90
CA MET A 1 -10.62 -4.04 -13.36
C MET A 1 -10.92 -2.80 -14.16
N ILE A 2 -11.72 -2.88 -15.24
CA ILE A 2 -11.93 -1.76 -16.17
C ILE A 2 -12.41 -0.48 -15.47
N GLY A 3 -13.38 -0.58 -14.54
CA GLY A 3 -13.86 0.60 -13.79
C GLY A 3 -12.79 1.26 -12.92
N ILE A 4 -11.94 0.47 -12.26
CA ILE A 4 -10.82 0.99 -11.45
C ILE A 4 -9.80 1.68 -12.35
N ALA A 5 -9.46 1.07 -13.50
CA ALA A 5 -8.56 1.66 -14.48
C ALA A 5 -9.08 2.98 -15.03
N ALA A 6 -10.35 3.01 -15.47
CA ALA A 6 -10.99 4.22 -15.97
C ALA A 6 -10.99 5.31 -14.89
N GLY A 7 -11.44 5.02 -13.67
CA GLY A 7 -11.48 6.00 -12.58
C GLY A 7 -10.11 6.57 -12.22
N ALA A 8 -9.08 5.71 -12.15
CA ALA A 8 -7.71 6.14 -11.85
C ALA A 8 -7.11 6.99 -12.98
N ILE A 9 -7.33 6.62 -14.25
CA ILE A 9 -6.85 7.37 -15.41
C ILE A 9 -7.56 8.73 -15.50
N PHE A 10 -8.89 8.77 -15.37
CA PHE A 10 -9.63 10.05 -15.40
C PHE A 10 -9.22 10.96 -14.24
N SER A 11 -8.96 10.40 -13.05
CA SER A 11 -8.44 11.17 -11.92
C SER A 11 -7.05 11.74 -12.21
N LEU A 12 -6.18 10.96 -12.86
CA LEU A 12 -4.85 11.43 -13.29
C LEU A 12 -4.95 12.53 -14.35
N VAL A 13 -5.84 12.39 -15.33
CA VAL A 13 -6.09 13.46 -16.33
C VAL A 13 -6.62 14.71 -15.65
N GLY A 14 -7.61 14.58 -14.77
CA GLY A 14 -8.14 15.70 -13.99
C GLY A 14 -7.06 16.38 -13.14
N GLN A 15 -6.14 15.62 -12.57
CA GLN A 15 -5.00 16.15 -11.82
C GLN A 15 -4.08 16.98 -12.71
N ARG A 16 -3.74 16.49 -13.91
CA ARG A 16 -2.91 17.23 -14.88
C ARG A 16 -3.57 18.53 -15.33
N LEU A 17 -4.87 18.50 -15.61
CA LEU A 17 -5.65 19.69 -15.98
C LEU A 17 -5.71 20.70 -14.82
N ALA A 18 -5.91 20.23 -13.59
CA ALA A 18 -5.91 21.09 -12.41
C ALA A 18 -4.55 21.75 -12.19
N ILE A 19 -3.44 21.03 -12.38
CA ILE A 19 -2.08 21.59 -12.32
C ILE A 19 -1.92 22.70 -13.36
N ARG A 20 -2.26 22.43 -14.62
CA ARG A 20 -2.21 23.43 -15.70
C ARG A 20 -3.00 24.68 -15.33
N SER A 21 -4.20 24.52 -14.79
CA SER A 21 -5.03 25.65 -14.33
C SER A 21 -4.39 26.44 -13.18
N ARG A 22 -3.56 25.82 -12.32
CA ARG A 22 -2.84 26.56 -11.26
C ARG A 22 -1.70 27.40 -11.82
N HIS A 23 -1.03 26.93 -12.86
CA HIS A 23 -0.02 27.72 -13.57
C HIS A 23 -0.66 28.90 -14.30
N GLU A 24 -1.81 28.71 -14.94
CA GLU A 24 -2.50 29.74 -15.71
C GLU A 24 -3.21 30.79 -14.81
N LEU A 25 -3.87 30.36 -13.72
CA LEU A 25 -4.68 31.24 -12.85
C LEU A 25 -3.94 31.76 -11.60
N GLY A 26 -2.71 31.30 -11.37
CA GLY A 26 -1.90 31.65 -10.21
C GLY A 26 -2.21 30.87 -8.92
N GLU A 27 -1.22 30.81 -8.01
CA GLU A 27 -1.26 29.99 -6.79
C GLU A 27 -2.29 30.42 -5.74
N GLY A 28 -2.77 31.66 -5.82
CA GLY A 28 -3.79 32.22 -4.95
C GLY A 28 -5.22 31.78 -5.30
N HIS A 29 -5.45 31.26 -6.52
CA HIS A 29 -6.80 30.97 -7.01
C HIS A 29 -7.43 29.79 -6.24
N LYS A 30 -8.56 30.05 -5.57
CA LYS A 30 -9.20 29.10 -4.64
C LYS A 30 -9.78 27.88 -5.36
N LEU A 31 -10.40 28.08 -6.52
CA LEU A 31 -11.02 27.01 -7.30
C LEU A 31 -9.97 26.04 -7.86
N SER A 32 -8.85 26.56 -8.38
CA SER A 32 -7.76 25.72 -8.91
C SER A 32 -7.08 24.89 -7.81
N ARG A 33 -7.00 25.46 -6.60
CA ARG A 33 -6.54 24.73 -5.40
C ARG A 33 -7.49 23.59 -5.03
N ALA A 34 -8.80 23.86 -5.01
CA ALA A 34 -9.82 22.88 -4.67
C ALA A 34 -9.84 21.74 -5.70
N ALA A 35 -9.83 22.07 -6.99
CA ALA A 35 -9.77 21.11 -8.09
C ALA A 35 -8.55 20.19 -7.99
N LEU A 36 -7.35 20.76 -7.69
CA LEU A 36 -6.14 19.95 -7.51
C LEU A 36 -6.25 19.01 -6.31
N ARG A 37 -6.78 19.47 -5.17
CA ARG A 37 -6.98 18.62 -3.98
C ARG A 37 -7.97 17.49 -4.26
N PHE A 38 -9.05 17.78 -4.97
CA PHE A 38 -10.06 16.80 -5.33
C PHE A 38 -9.51 15.76 -6.32
N ALA A 39 -8.78 16.20 -7.34
CA ALA A 39 -8.12 15.28 -8.27
C ALA A 39 -7.06 14.41 -7.59
N ASN A 40 -6.27 14.97 -6.67
CA ASN A 40 -5.34 14.18 -5.83
C ASN A 40 -6.09 13.13 -5.01
N LEU A 41 -7.23 13.48 -4.41
CA LEU A 41 -8.07 12.53 -3.69
C LEU A 41 -8.57 11.42 -4.62
N GLY A 42 -9.05 11.75 -5.81
CA GLY A 42 -9.48 10.77 -6.81
C GLY A 42 -8.37 9.79 -7.20
N VAL A 43 -7.14 10.29 -7.40
CA VAL A 43 -5.97 9.46 -7.66
C VAL A 43 -5.70 8.51 -6.48
N VAL A 44 -5.73 9.01 -5.25
CA VAL A 44 -5.52 8.19 -4.04
C VAL A 44 -6.59 7.11 -3.91
N ILE A 45 -7.87 7.44 -4.14
CA ILE A 45 -8.97 6.47 -4.12
C ILE A 45 -8.77 5.41 -5.20
N GLY A 46 -8.37 5.80 -6.41
CA GLY A 46 -8.05 4.86 -7.49
C GLY A 46 -6.90 3.92 -7.13
N LEU A 47 -5.85 4.42 -6.48
CA LEU A 47 -4.73 3.62 -5.99
C LEU A 47 -5.16 2.63 -4.90
N ILE A 48 -5.98 3.06 -3.94
CA ILE A 48 -6.55 2.17 -2.91
C ILE A 48 -7.38 1.07 -3.56
N ALA A 49 -8.30 1.42 -4.46
CA ALA A 49 -9.16 0.46 -5.14
C ALA A 49 -8.35 -0.55 -5.97
N GLY A 50 -7.31 -0.08 -6.68
CA GLY A 50 -6.40 -0.95 -7.42
C GLY A 50 -5.63 -1.91 -6.53
N ALA A 51 -5.08 -1.42 -5.41
CA ALA A 51 -4.36 -2.24 -4.45
C ALA A 51 -5.26 -3.30 -3.80
N LEU A 52 -6.47 -2.92 -3.38
CA LEU A 52 -7.47 -3.84 -2.82
C LEU A 52 -7.88 -4.91 -3.81
N PHE A 53 -8.08 -4.55 -5.07
CA PHE A 53 -8.38 -5.54 -6.09
C PHE A 53 -7.23 -6.53 -6.28
N ALA A 54 -5.99 -6.05 -6.40
CA ALA A 54 -4.82 -6.92 -6.59
C ALA A 54 -4.66 -7.90 -5.42
N ILE A 55 -4.78 -7.41 -4.18
CA ILE A 55 -4.68 -8.23 -2.98
C ILE A 55 -5.86 -9.19 -2.85
N GLY A 56 -7.08 -8.74 -3.13
CA GLY A 56 -8.26 -9.61 -3.10
C GLY A 56 -8.16 -10.77 -4.09
N ASN A 57 -7.66 -10.52 -5.30
CA ASN A 57 -7.41 -11.59 -6.28
C ASN A 57 -6.27 -12.52 -5.83
N PHE A 58 -5.22 -11.97 -5.23
CA PHE A 58 -4.12 -12.77 -4.69
C PHE A 58 -4.60 -13.68 -3.54
N LEU A 59 -5.30 -13.13 -2.54
CA LEU A 59 -5.83 -13.86 -1.40
C LEU A 59 -6.85 -14.92 -1.83
N GLY A 60 -7.78 -14.56 -2.73
CA GLY A 60 -8.76 -15.50 -3.26
C GLY A 60 -8.11 -16.66 -4.01
N ALA A 61 -7.10 -16.38 -4.82
CA ALA A 61 -6.33 -17.43 -5.47
C ALA A 61 -5.60 -18.32 -4.47
N PHE A 62 -4.94 -17.71 -3.48
CA PHE A 62 -4.20 -18.42 -2.42
C PHE A 62 -5.09 -19.38 -1.63
N ASN A 63 -6.32 -18.95 -1.29
CA ASN A 63 -7.27 -19.77 -0.53
C ASN A 63 -7.88 -20.92 -1.36
N ASN A 64 -7.90 -20.80 -2.69
CA ASN A 64 -8.44 -21.82 -3.61
C ASN A 64 -7.39 -22.86 -4.06
N PHE A 65 -6.12 -22.74 -3.66
CA PHE A 65 -5.05 -23.69 -4.05
C PHE A 65 -5.28 -25.13 -3.54
N SER A 66 -6.17 -25.33 -2.58
CA SER A 66 -6.36 -26.61 -1.88
C SER A 66 -7.34 -27.59 -2.55
N GLY A 67 -8.04 -27.22 -3.63
CA GLY A 67 -9.19 -28.03 -4.09
C GLY A 67 -9.32 -28.35 -5.58
N VAL A 68 -8.74 -27.58 -6.50
CA VAL A 68 -9.02 -27.74 -7.94
C VAL A 68 -7.73 -27.89 -8.74
N LYS A 69 -7.63 -28.99 -9.50
CA LYS A 69 -6.60 -29.18 -10.54
C LYS A 69 -6.91 -28.25 -11.73
N GLU A 70 -6.80 -26.94 -11.54
CA GLU A 70 -6.87 -26.00 -12.66
C GLU A 70 -5.65 -26.13 -13.56
N SER A 71 -5.87 -26.07 -14.87
CA SER A 71 -4.78 -26.03 -15.85
C SER A 71 -3.91 -24.77 -15.65
N LEU A 72 -2.60 -24.90 -15.84
CA LEU A 72 -1.63 -23.80 -15.69
C LEU A 72 -2.05 -22.55 -16.50
N GLY A 73 -2.61 -22.77 -17.70
CA GLY A 73 -3.11 -21.70 -18.57
C GLY A 73 -4.29 -20.93 -17.98
N MET A 74 -5.25 -21.61 -17.35
CA MET A 74 -6.37 -20.93 -16.69
C MET A 74 -5.91 -20.13 -15.47
N ARG A 75 -4.95 -20.63 -14.70
CA ARG A 75 -4.34 -19.87 -13.59
C ARG A 75 -3.60 -18.63 -14.06
N LEU A 76 -2.88 -18.72 -15.18
CA LEU A 76 -2.22 -17.58 -15.82
C LEU A 76 -3.21 -16.46 -16.17
N LEU A 77 -4.34 -16.81 -16.78
CA LEU A 77 -5.33 -15.83 -17.22
C LEU A 77 -6.23 -15.31 -16.10
N ASN A 78 -6.63 -16.16 -15.15
CA ASN A 78 -7.61 -15.81 -14.11
C ASN A 78 -6.97 -15.18 -12.87
N VAL A 79 -5.75 -15.56 -12.53
CA VAL A 79 -5.08 -15.11 -11.30
C VAL A 79 -3.92 -14.18 -11.60
N TYR A 80 -2.91 -14.66 -12.35
CA TYR A 80 -1.67 -13.92 -12.50
C TYR A 80 -1.83 -12.68 -13.38
N LEU A 81 -2.54 -12.78 -14.51
CA LEU A 81 -2.73 -11.67 -15.43
C LEU A 81 -3.47 -10.48 -14.78
N PRO A 82 -4.60 -10.65 -14.08
CA PRO A 82 -5.27 -9.53 -13.41
C PRO A 82 -4.41 -8.88 -12.32
N ILE A 83 -3.64 -9.67 -11.55
CA ILE A 83 -2.74 -9.16 -10.51
C ILE A 83 -1.62 -8.32 -11.12
N ILE A 84 -0.97 -8.82 -12.18
CA ILE A 84 0.10 -8.09 -12.88
C ILE A 84 -0.43 -6.79 -13.49
N LEU A 85 -1.59 -6.84 -14.16
CA LEU A 85 -2.22 -5.66 -14.76
C LEU A 85 -2.63 -4.63 -13.69
N ALA A 86 -3.23 -5.08 -12.59
CA ALA A 86 -3.61 -4.20 -11.48
C ALA A 86 -2.38 -3.54 -10.84
N THR A 87 -1.34 -4.33 -10.57
CA THR A 87 -0.08 -3.83 -9.99
C THR A 87 0.60 -2.85 -10.94
N GLY A 88 0.68 -3.18 -12.23
CA GLY A 88 1.23 -2.31 -13.26
C GLY A 88 0.47 -0.99 -13.36
N LEU A 89 -0.86 -1.02 -13.31
CA LEU A 89 -1.70 0.19 -13.27
C LEU A 89 -1.42 1.03 -12.02
N VAL A 90 -1.40 0.43 -10.83
CA VAL A 90 -1.13 1.13 -9.56
C VAL A 90 0.23 1.81 -9.60
N VAL A 91 1.28 1.08 -10.02
CA VAL A 91 2.64 1.62 -10.17
C VAL A 91 2.66 2.74 -11.21
N TYR A 92 2.03 2.55 -12.37
CA TYR A 92 1.95 3.57 -13.42
C TYR A 92 1.30 4.87 -12.92
N VAL A 93 0.12 4.77 -12.29
CA VAL A 93 -0.61 5.93 -11.78
C VAL A 93 0.17 6.64 -10.68
N LEU A 94 0.77 5.88 -9.76
CA LEU A 94 1.58 6.42 -8.67
C LEU A 94 2.82 7.17 -9.20
N LEU A 95 3.54 6.58 -10.15
CA LEU A 95 4.71 7.22 -10.75
C LEU A 95 4.30 8.48 -11.55
N GLN A 96 3.25 8.40 -12.37
CA GLN A 96 2.78 9.55 -13.15
C GLN A 96 2.26 10.70 -12.29
N ALA A 97 1.53 10.40 -11.20
CA ALA A 97 0.92 11.41 -10.34
C ALA A 97 1.92 12.08 -9.39
N PHE A 98 2.93 11.35 -8.92
CA PHE A 98 3.78 11.82 -7.81
C PHE A 98 5.28 11.84 -8.11
N VAL A 99 5.76 11.04 -9.07
CA VAL A 99 7.20 10.96 -9.41
C VAL A 99 7.51 11.78 -10.66
N PHE A 100 6.82 11.52 -11.77
CA PHE A 100 7.02 12.20 -13.06
C PHE A 100 6.31 13.55 -13.17
N ARG A 101 5.74 14.08 -12.08
CA ARG A 101 5.20 15.45 -11.98
C ARG A 101 6.27 16.54 -12.09
N GLN A 102 7.43 16.24 -12.66
CA GLN A 102 8.61 17.09 -12.68
C GLN A 102 8.90 17.48 -14.12
N ASP A 103 8.89 18.79 -14.39
CA ASP A 103 9.60 19.36 -15.54
C ASP A 103 11.09 19.15 -15.27
N ALA A 104 11.60 18.03 -15.77
CA ALA A 104 12.99 17.66 -15.66
C ALA A 104 13.78 18.50 -16.66
N ASP A 105 14.26 19.66 -16.22
CA ASP A 105 15.50 20.20 -16.78
C ASP A 105 16.60 19.18 -16.46
N LYS A 106 16.96 18.42 -17.49
CA LYS A 106 17.96 17.37 -17.44
C LYS A 106 19.33 18.00 -17.20
N GLU A 107 19.79 18.07 -15.95
CA GLU A 107 21.22 18.16 -15.68
C GLU A 107 21.86 16.78 -15.87
N VAL A 108 22.02 16.40 -17.15
CA VAL A 108 23.08 15.46 -17.55
C VAL A 108 24.38 16.24 -17.34
N ASN A 109 25.33 15.64 -16.62
CA ASN A 109 26.68 16.17 -16.30
C ASN A 109 26.84 16.89 -14.95
N ALA A 110 26.70 16.14 -13.85
CA ALA A 110 27.45 16.45 -12.63
C ALA A 110 28.43 15.30 -12.34
N PRO A 111 29.71 15.57 -12.04
CA PRO A 111 30.70 14.53 -11.75
C PRO A 111 30.27 13.74 -10.50
N LYS A 112 30.82 12.53 -10.32
CA LYS A 112 30.62 11.63 -9.16
C LYS A 112 31.08 12.30 -7.84
N GLN A 113 30.35 13.30 -7.39
CA GLN A 113 30.55 13.98 -6.12
C GLN A 113 29.72 13.23 -5.07
N LYS A 114 30.28 13.02 -3.87
CA LYS A 114 29.60 12.35 -2.76
C LYS A 114 28.21 13.01 -2.57
N LEU A 115 27.15 12.19 -2.61
CA LEU A 115 25.78 12.65 -2.44
C LEU A 115 25.68 13.47 -1.15
N SER A 116 25.10 14.68 -1.25
CA SER A 116 24.76 15.48 -0.06
C SER A 116 23.79 14.71 0.84
N ALA A 117 23.75 15.03 2.14
CA ALA A 117 22.84 14.41 3.11
C ALA A 117 21.38 14.45 2.61
N ALA A 118 20.92 15.60 2.09
CA ALA A 118 19.63 15.76 1.43
C ALA A 118 19.40 14.82 0.25
N GLN A 119 20.40 14.61 -0.62
CA GLN A 119 20.26 13.72 -1.78
C GLN A 119 20.16 12.25 -1.35
N LYS A 120 20.92 11.87 -0.32
CA LYS A 120 20.84 10.53 0.27
C LYS A 120 19.49 10.32 0.96
N ALA A 121 19.00 11.29 1.72
CA ALA A 121 17.69 11.23 2.36
C ALA A 121 16.55 11.19 1.32
N LEU A 122 16.68 11.92 0.21
CA LEU A 122 15.72 11.91 -0.89
C LEU A 122 15.64 10.55 -1.56
N SER A 123 16.79 9.96 -1.95
CA SER A 123 16.80 8.64 -2.60
C SER A 123 16.32 7.54 -1.67
N LEU A 124 16.67 7.60 -0.39
CA LEU A 124 16.15 6.71 0.65
C LEU A 124 14.64 6.88 0.85
N GLY A 125 14.13 8.11 0.81
CA GLY A 125 12.70 8.40 0.89
C GLY A 125 11.89 7.70 -0.19
N TYR A 126 12.40 7.62 -1.41
CA TYR A 126 11.77 6.88 -2.51
C TYR A 126 11.98 5.36 -2.44
N ALA A 127 13.20 4.92 -2.14
CA ALA A 127 13.58 3.51 -2.29
C ALA A 127 13.15 2.64 -1.11
N VAL A 128 13.23 3.14 0.13
CA VAL A 128 13.08 2.34 1.34
C VAL A 128 11.72 1.62 1.43
N PRO A 129 10.57 2.28 1.20
CA PRO A 129 9.29 1.58 1.30
C PRO A 129 9.12 0.49 0.24
N ILE A 130 9.65 0.73 -0.97
CA ILE A 130 9.59 -0.22 -2.09
C ILE A 130 10.45 -1.44 -1.76
N LEU A 131 11.69 -1.22 -1.33
CA LEU A 131 12.61 -2.29 -0.95
C LEU A 131 12.08 -3.09 0.24
N ALA A 132 11.53 -2.42 1.26
CA ALA A 132 10.92 -3.09 2.40
C ALA A 132 9.76 -4.00 1.96
N THR A 133 8.91 -3.55 1.04
CA THR A 133 7.82 -4.35 0.49
C THR A 133 8.34 -5.56 -0.29
N ALA A 134 9.35 -5.37 -1.15
CA ALA A 134 9.94 -6.47 -1.91
C ALA A 134 10.58 -7.52 -0.98
N VAL A 135 11.36 -7.09 0.01
CA VAL A 135 11.97 -7.97 1.00
C VAL A 135 10.91 -8.70 1.81
N ALA A 136 9.84 -8.02 2.24
CA ALA A 136 8.75 -8.61 2.99
C ALA A 136 8.05 -9.72 2.20
N ILE A 137 7.72 -9.48 0.93
CA ILE A 137 7.05 -10.46 0.06
C ILE A 137 7.95 -11.66 -0.19
N ILE A 138 9.22 -11.46 -0.54
CA ILE A 138 10.18 -12.57 -0.75
C ILE A 138 10.31 -13.42 0.51
N PHE A 139 10.48 -12.77 1.67
CA PHE A 139 10.55 -13.44 2.96
C PHE A 139 9.28 -14.24 3.26
N GLY A 140 8.11 -13.63 3.10
CA GLY A 140 6.83 -14.27 3.38
C GLY A 140 6.56 -15.49 2.49
N LEU A 141 6.89 -15.39 1.20
CA LEU A 141 6.80 -16.52 0.27
C LEU A 141 7.75 -17.65 0.66
N ALA A 142 9.01 -17.34 0.98
CA ALA A 142 9.99 -18.35 1.40
C ALA A 142 9.55 -19.08 2.68
N VAL A 143 9.03 -18.35 3.68
CA VAL A 143 8.52 -18.95 4.92
C VAL A 143 7.30 -19.83 4.65
N TYR A 144 6.37 -19.37 3.80
CA TYR A 144 5.20 -20.17 3.43
C TYR A 144 5.60 -21.47 2.73
N ASP A 145 6.51 -21.41 1.76
CA ASP A 145 6.95 -22.57 0.99
C ASP A 145 7.70 -23.60 1.84
N VAL A 146 8.53 -23.15 2.78
CA VAL A 146 9.28 -24.04 3.69
C VAL A 146 8.39 -24.68 4.73
N THR A 147 7.46 -23.92 5.31
CA THR A 147 6.67 -24.39 6.45
C THR A 147 5.42 -25.15 6.03
N ARG A 148 4.80 -24.80 4.89
CA ARG A 148 3.48 -25.32 4.45
C ARG A 148 2.45 -25.34 5.57
N THR A 149 2.46 -24.33 6.44
CA THR A 149 1.63 -24.28 7.64
C THR A 149 0.29 -23.60 7.39
N ASP A 150 -0.73 -24.00 8.17
CA ASP A 150 -2.05 -23.35 8.22
C ASP A 150 -2.03 -21.96 8.92
N LEU A 151 -0.84 -21.52 9.37
CA LEU A 151 -0.56 -20.21 9.98
C LEU A 151 -0.35 -19.10 8.93
N GLN A 152 -0.86 -19.28 7.72
CA GLN A 152 -0.78 -18.32 6.61
C GLN A 152 -1.15 -16.88 7.03
N VAL A 153 -2.14 -16.70 7.89
CA VAL A 153 -2.58 -15.38 8.35
C VAL A 153 -1.48 -14.67 9.17
N TRP A 154 -0.66 -15.42 9.91
CA TRP A 154 0.48 -14.87 10.65
C TRP A 154 1.63 -14.44 9.74
N ILE A 155 1.83 -15.13 8.62
CA ILE A 155 2.83 -14.71 7.62
C ILE A 155 2.47 -13.31 7.11
N TRP A 156 1.20 -13.05 6.85
CA TRP A 156 0.71 -11.71 6.49
C TRP A 156 0.98 -10.66 7.57
N VAL A 157 0.79 -11.00 8.85
CA VAL A 157 1.12 -10.08 9.96
C VAL A 157 2.58 -9.64 9.88
N ILE A 158 3.50 -10.59 9.64
CA ILE A 158 4.94 -10.31 9.56
C ILE A 158 5.26 -9.48 8.31
N ILE A 159 4.72 -9.84 7.14
CA ILE A 159 4.88 -9.07 5.90
C ILE A 159 4.46 -7.62 6.13
N ILE A 160 3.25 -7.42 6.68
CA ILE A 160 2.69 -6.09 6.90
C ILE A 160 3.48 -5.30 7.94
N ALA A 161 4.02 -5.96 8.98
CA ALA A 161 4.90 -5.31 9.94
C ALA A 161 6.19 -4.77 9.27
N ILE A 162 6.81 -5.56 8.40
CA ILE A 162 7.99 -5.13 7.63
C ILE A 162 7.63 -3.96 6.70
N VAL A 163 6.52 -4.07 5.97
CA VAL A 163 6.03 -3.00 5.09
C VAL A 163 5.77 -1.72 5.88
N ALA A 164 5.10 -1.81 7.04
CA ALA A 164 4.83 -0.68 7.92
C ALA A 164 6.14 0.03 8.32
N SER A 165 7.16 -0.73 8.72
CA SER A 165 8.47 -0.19 9.06
C SER A 165 9.12 0.57 7.89
N GLY A 166 8.98 0.05 6.67
CA GLY A 166 9.47 0.69 5.46
C GLY A 166 8.76 2.00 5.13
N VAL A 167 7.43 2.03 5.24
CA VAL A 167 6.62 3.24 5.03
C VAL A 167 6.93 4.32 6.06
N ILE A 168 7.05 3.95 7.34
CA ILE A 168 7.45 4.88 8.43
C ILE A 168 8.83 5.45 8.15
N THR A 169 9.81 4.58 7.87
CA THR A 169 11.20 4.99 7.65
C THR A 169 11.36 5.84 6.40
N GLY A 170 10.69 5.50 5.30
CA GLY A 170 10.67 6.32 4.08
C GLY A 170 10.03 7.69 4.31
N THR A 171 9.00 7.76 5.17
CA THR A 171 8.37 9.03 5.58
C THR A 171 9.34 9.89 6.39
N ILE A 172 10.10 9.30 7.31
CA ILE A 172 11.13 9.99 8.09
C ILE A 172 12.20 10.58 7.16
N PHE A 173 12.76 9.77 6.26
CA PHE A 173 13.79 10.23 5.32
C PHE A 173 13.28 11.31 4.37
N SER A 174 12.03 11.19 3.91
CA SER A 174 11.40 12.22 3.07
C SER A 174 11.18 13.53 3.81
N ASN A 175 10.87 13.48 5.11
CA ASN A 175 10.75 14.69 5.90
C ASN A 175 12.12 15.34 6.16
N GLN A 176 13.16 14.54 6.41
CA GLN A 176 14.54 15.03 6.52
C GLN A 176 15.00 15.74 5.23
N ALA A 177 14.73 15.14 4.07
CA ALA A 177 15.06 15.72 2.77
C ALA A 177 14.33 17.06 2.51
N ARG A 178 13.16 17.28 3.10
CA ARG A 178 12.42 18.56 3.02
C ARG A 178 12.91 19.60 4.01
N ALA A 179 13.41 19.18 5.16
CA ALA A 179 13.85 20.07 6.23
C ALA A 179 15.26 20.64 6.01
N GLU A 180 16.12 19.95 5.25
CA GLU A 180 17.42 20.48 4.87
C GLU A 180 17.26 21.69 3.94
N LYS A 181 17.50 22.90 4.48
CA LYS A 181 17.68 24.10 3.66
C LYS A 181 18.87 23.83 2.71
N PRO A 182 18.74 24.08 1.40
CA PRO A 182 19.82 23.78 0.46
C PRO A 182 21.07 24.59 0.84
N ALA A 183 22.05 23.91 1.45
CA ALA A 183 23.39 24.43 1.58
C ALA A 183 23.96 24.49 0.16
N VAL A 184 24.27 25.70 -0.29
CA VAL A 184 24.94 26.02 -1.56
C VAL A 184 24.05 25.93 -2.81
N GLN A 185 23.52 27.10 -3.16
CA GLN A 185 23.40 27.71 -4.50
C GLN A 185 23.64 26.75 -5.70
N LYS A 186 22.56 26.39 -6.43
CA LYS A 186 22.46 26.61 -7.91
C LYS A 186 21.19 26.09 -8.62
N ALA A 187 20.28 25.35 -7.98
CA ALA A 187 18.99 25.01 -8.60
C ALA A 187 17.84 25.11 -7.59
N PRO A 188 17.24 26.31 -7.42
CA PRO A 188 16.28 26.58 -6.34
C PRO A 188 14.92 25.88 -6.52
N GLY A 189 14.54 25.49 -7.74
CA GLY A 189 13.22 24.92 -8.04
C GLY A 189 13.16 23.39 -8.04
N SER A 190 14.08 22.73 -8.75
CA SER A 190 14.00 21.27 -9.00
C SER A 190 14.23 20.42 -7.76
N ARG A 191 15.16 20.81 -6.88
CA ARG A 191 15.49 20.04 -5.65
C ARG A 191 14.38 20.09 -4.61
N MET A 192 13.78 21.26 -4.42
CA MET A 192 12.63 21.41 -3.51
C MET A 192 11.41 20.66 -4.07
N ALA A 193 11.20 20.70 -5.39
CA ALA A 193 10.16 19.92 -6.06
C ALA A 193 10.34 18.40 -5.88
N LEU A 194 11.57 17.89 -5.99
CA LEU A 194 11.92 16.49 -5.73
C LEU A 194 11.64 16.05 -4.29
N ALA A 195 12.07 16.82 -3.29
CA ALA A 195 11.80 16.53 -1.88
C ALA A 195 10.29 16.59 -1.55
N VAL A 196 9.57 17.52 -2.17
CA VAL A 196 8.09 17.59 -2.08
C VAL A 196 7.43 16.38 -2.76
N GLY A 197 7.98 15.89 -3.86
CA GLY A 197 7.54 14.67 -4.54
C GLY A 197 7.64 13.43 -3.64
N ALA A 198 8.81 13.22 -3.01
CA ALA A 198 9.05 12.07 -2.13
C ALA A 198 8.09 12.05 -0.93
N ALA A 199 7.85 13.21 -0.32
CA ALA A 199 6.92 13.30 0.81
C ALA A 199 5.45 13.13 0.41
N ASN A 200 5.05 13.58 -0.78
CA ASN A 200 3.70 13.32 -1.29
C ASN A 200 3.49 11.85 -1.63
N LEU A 201 4.50 11.22 -2.25
CA LEU A 201 4.48 9.80 -2.52
C LEU A 201 4.33 8.99 -1.23
N ASN A 202 5.15 9.25 -0.22
CA ASN A 202 5.08 8.52 1.04
C ASN A 202 3.80 8.78 1.82
N PHE A 203 3.24 9.99 1.72
CA PHE A 203 1.92 10.26 2.27
C PHE A 203 0.85 9.39 1.60
N VAL A 204 0.84 9.33 0.27
CA VAL A 204 -0.10 8.49 -0.49
C VAL A 204 0.10 7.02 -0.13
N LEU A 205 1.36 6.56 -0.06
CA LEU A 205 1.68 5.19 0.32
C LEU A 205 1.19 4.86 1.74
N SER A 206 1.32 5.79 2.70
CA SER A 206 0.79 5.61 4.06
C SER A 206 -0.72 5.49 4.09
N ILE A 207 -1.44 6.24 3.24
CA ILE A 207 -2.89 6.13 3.11
C ILE A 207 -3.26 4.77 2.52
N VAL A 208 -2.64 4.38 1.39
CA VAL A 208 -2.91 3.10 0.73
C VAL A 208 -2.62 1.94 1.69
N PHE A 209 -1.46 1.96 2.36
CA PHE A 209 -1.10 1.00 3.40
C PHE A 209 -2.18 0.92 4.49
N GLY A 210 -2.53 2.05 5.10
CA GLY A 210 -3.50 2.10 6.19
C GLY A 210 -4.87 1.57 5.78
N SER A 211 -5.38 1.98 4.61
CA SER A 211 -6.66 1.51 4.09
C SER A 211 -6.65 0.01 3.81
N VAL A 212 -5.62 -0.49 3.12
CA VAL A 212 -5.50 -1.91 2.76
C VAL A 212 -5.39 -2.79 4.00
N VAL A 213 -4.49 -2.47 4.91
CA VAL A 213 -4.25 -3.30 6.11
C VAL A 213 -5.47 -3.32 7.01
N THR A 214 -6.18 -2.19 7.14
CA THR A 214 -7.42 -2.12 7.90
C THR A 214 -8.49 -3.05 7.29
N ILE A 215 -8.67 -3.02 5.98
CA ILE A 215 -9.63 -3.91 5.30
C ILE A 215 -9.23 -5.37 5.49
N MET A 216 -7.95 -5.71 5.30
CA MET A 216 -7.45 -7.08 5.54
C MET A 216 -7.71 -7.55 6.98
N ALA A 217 -7.49 -6.68 7.97
CA ALA A 217 -7.76 -6.99 9.36
C ALA A 217 -9.24 -7.33 9.60
N PHE A 218 -10.17 -6.57 9.01
CA PHE A 218 -11.60 -6.87 9.10
C PHE A 218 -11.98 -8.14 8.33
N THR A 219 -11.42 -8.37 7.15
CA THR A 219 -11.65 -9.58 6.36
C THR A 219 -11.20 -10.83 7.12
N PHE A 220 -9.97 -10.86 7.63
CA PHE A 220 -9.48 -11.99 8.43
C PHE A 220 -10.25 -12.14 9.75
N GLY A 221 -10.69 -11.04 10.37
CA GLY A 221 -11.55 -11.09 11.53
C GLY A 221 -12.91 -11.72 11.24
N ALA A 222 -13.53 -11.37 10.12
CA ALA A 222 -14.79 -11.95 9.68
C ALA A 222 -14.64 -13.43 9.33
N GLU A 223 -13.58 -13.82 8.62
CA GLU A 223 -13.26 -15.22 8.31
C GLU A 223 -13.02 -16.04 9.58
N ALA A 224 -12.32 -15.48 10.58
CA ALA A 224 -12.15 -16.14 11.87
C ALA A 224 -13.49 -16.39 12.57
N ILE A 225 -14.41 -15.42 12.57
CA ILE A 225 -15.76 -15.62 13.14
C ILE A 225 -16.55 -16.66 12.34
N GLN A 226 -16.50 -16.61 11.02
CA GLN A 226 -17.16 -17.60 10.15
C GLN A 226 -16.63 -19.03 10.39
N SER A 227 -15.35 -19.19 10.73
CA SER A 227 -14.78 -20.51 11.03
C SER A 227 -15.35 -21.19 12.29
N LEU A 228 -16.07 -20.45 13.16
CA LEU A 228 -16.78 -21.05 14.29
C LEU A 228 -18.07 -21.75 13.86
N GLN A 229 -18.59 -21.44 12.67
CA GLN A 229 -19.75 -22.08 12.08
C GLN A 229 -19.29 -23.24 11.21
N THR A 230 -19.68 -24.46 11.58
CA THR A 230 -19.40 -25.67 10.81
C THR A 230 -20.71 -26.28 10.31
N PHE A 231 -20.68 -26.83 9.09
CA PHE A 231 -21.81 -27.54 8.51
C PHE A 231 -21.52 -29.03 8.54
N SER A 232 -22.37 -29.83 9.19
CA SER A 232 -22.25 -31.29 9.16
C SER A 232 -22.49 -31.80 7.74
N GLN A 233 -21.67 -32.74 7.26
CA GLN A 233 -21.98 -33.45 6.02
C GLN A 233 -23.25 -34.30 6.22
N PRO A 234 -24.20 -34.29 5.27
CA PRO A 234 -25.38 -35.15 5.39
C PRO A 234 -24.93 -36.62 5.45
N PRO A 235 -25.54 -37.45 6.31
CA PRO A 235 -25.16 -38.85 6.45
C PRO A 235 -25.29 -39.61 5.11
N VAL A 236 -24.39 -40.57 4.85
CA VAL A 236 -24.28 -41.28 3.56
C VAL A 236 -25.52 -42.12 3.15
N ASN A 237 -26.48 -42.32 4.06
CA ASN A 237 -27.67 -43.15 3.86
C ASN A 237 -28.97 -42.34 3.66
N CYS A 238 -28.89 -41.17 3.01
CA CYS A 238 -30.07 -40.36 2.68
C CYS A 238 -30.79 -40.90 1.44
N LYS A 239 -31.47 -42.04 1.59
CA LYS A 239 -32.46 -42.54 0.64
C LYS A 239 -33.84 -42.11 1.16
N ASP A 240 -34.53 -41.26 0.40
CA ASP A 240 -35.93 -40.85 0.62
C ASP A 240 -36.22 -39.92 1.82
N ILE A 241 -35.21 -39.22 2.38
CA ILE A 241 -35.39 -38.19 3.41
C ILE A 241 -34.57 -36.94 3.04
N GLU A 242 -35.16 -35.74 3.15
CA GLU A 242 -34.45 -34.45 2.97
C GLU A 242 -33.38 -34.26 4.05
N CYS A 243 -32.17 -34.75 3.80
CA CYS A 243 -31.02 -34.54 4.66
C CYS A 243 -30.40 -33.17 4.39
N ASN A 244 -30.85 -32.16 5.13
CA ASN A 244 -30.22 -30.84 5.12
C ASN A 244 -29.02 -30.79 6.07
N SER A 245 -27.95 -30.10 5.67
CA SER A 245 -26.82 -29.82 6.54
C SER A 245 -27.26 -28.87 7.66
N ILE A 246 -27.06 -29.28 8.91
CA ILE A 246 -27.38 -28.46 10.07
C ILE A 246 -26.14 -27.64 10.42
N ALA A 247 -26.28 -26.32 10.52
CA ALA A 247 -25.21 -25.47 11.01
C ALA A 247 -25.04 -25.68 12.51
N SER A 248 -23.82 -25.99 12.94
CA SER A 248 -23.44 -26.04 14.35
C SER A 248 -22.41 -24.96 14.64
N VAL A 249 -22.56 -24.26 15.76
CA VAL A 249 -21.61 -23.23 16.21
C VAL A 249 -20.72 -23.85 17.27
N THR A 250 -19.42 -23.91 17.00
CA THR A 250 -18.43 -24.34 17.99
C THR A 250 -18.00 -23.13 18.81
N GLY A 251 -17.88 -23.28 20.13
CA GLY A 251 -17.38 -22.21 21.00
C GLY A 251 -15.92 -21.84 20.66
N PRO A 252 -15.51 -20.58 20.87
CA PRO A 252 -14.14 -20.15 20.59
C PRO A 252 -13.14 -20.85 21.52
N SER A 253 -12.16 -21.54 20.93
CA SER A 253 -11.04 -22.16 21.65
C SER A 253 -9.84 -21.21 21.74
N LEU A 254 -8.89 -21.52 22.63
CA LEU A 254 -7.61 -20.80 22.70
C LEU A 254 -6.82 -20.90 21.39
N GLN A 255 -6.83 -22.07 20.75
CA GLN A 255 -6.19 -22.27 19.46
C GLN A 255 -6.83 -21.38 18.38
N TRP A 256 -8.16 -21.34 18.31
CA TRP A 256 -8.88 -20.46 17.40
C TRP A 256 -8.52 -18.98 17.63
N LEU A 257 -8.45 -18.58 18.91
CA LEU A 257 -8.14 -17.21 19.28
C LEU A 257 -6.72 -16.80 18.82
N VAL A 258 -5.73 -17.69 18.94
CA VAL A 258 -4.35 -17.40 18.56
C VAL A 258 -4.09 -17.55 17.06
N GLU A 259 -4.61 -18.61 16.44
CA GLU A 259 -4.28 -18.93 15.04
C GLU A 259 -5.14 -18.17 14.04
N LYS A 260 -6.41 -17.90 14.36
CA LYS A 260 -7.37 -17.31 13.42
C LYS A 260 -7.71 -15.87 13.78
N PHE A 261 -7.99 -15.57 15.05
CA PHE A 261 -8.52 -14.26 15.45
C PHE A 261 -7.45 -13.21 15.82
N ALA A 262 -6.41 -13.60 16.54
CA ALA A 262 -5.33 -12.69 16.97
C ALA A 262 -4.62 -11.98 15.80
N PRO A 263 -4.32 -12.64 14.66
CA PRO A 263 -3.70 -11.98 13.50
C PRO A 263 -4.49 -10.76 13.02
N ALA A 264 -5.82 -10.87 12.95
CA ALA A 264 -6.70 -9.78 12.54
C ALA A 264 -6.58 -8.57 13.48
N LYS A 265 -6.58 -8.81 14.80
CA LYS A 265 -6.41 -7.72 15.78
C LYS A 265 -5.03 -7.07 15.68
N ILE A 266 -3.99 -7.88 15.48
CA ILE A 266 -2.62 -7.38 15.38
C ILE A 266 -2.45 -6.54 14.11
N LEU A 267 -3.00 -6.96 12.97
CA LEU A 267 -3.01 -6.16 11.74
C LEU A 267 -3.70 -4.82 11.94
N LEU A 268 -4.84 -4.79 12.64
CA LEU A 268 -5.54 -3.55 12.97
C LEU A 268 -4.65 -2.63 13.82
N ALA A 269 -3.98 -3.18 14.83
CA ALA A 269 -3.03 -2.43 15.67
C ALA A 269 -1.84 -1.89 14.84
N ILE A 270 -1.26 -2.71 13.95
CA ILE A 270 -0.19 -2.29 13.05
C ILE A 270 -0.65 -1.14 12.14
N SER A 271 -1.87 -1.22 11.60
CA SER A 271 -2.45 -0.14 10.79
C SER A 271 -2.53 1.17 11.57
N ILE A 272 -3.13 1.13 12.77
CA ILE A 272 -3.31 2.32 13.63
C ILE A 272 -1.95 2.92 13.99
N ILE A 273 -1.01 2.10 14.48
CA ILE A 273 0.33 2.54 14.88
C ILE A 273 1.10 3.08 13.66
N GLY A 274 1.04 2.39 12.52
CA GLY A 274 1.71 2.81 11.29
C GLY A 274 1.20 4.14 10.75
N ILE A 275 -0.11 4.35 10.73
CA ILE A 275 -0.72 5.63 10.33
C ILE A 275 -0.32 6.73 11.32
N TYR A 276 -0.42 6.48 12.63
CA TYR A 276 -0.03 7.45 13.65
C TYR A 276 1.43 7.88 13.48
N LEU A 277 2.36 6.92 13.41
CA LEU A 277 3.78 7.20 13.30
C LEU A 277 4.15 7.90 11.99
N THR A 278 3.51 7.56 10.87
CA THR A 278 3.75 8.24 9.59
C THR A 278 3.25 9.69 9.63
N ILE A 279 2.06 9.95 10.19
CA ILE A 279 1.54 11.31 10.38
C ILE A 279 2.45 12.13 11.30
N THR A 280 2.86 11.58 12.44
CA THR A 280 3.77 12.27 13.36
C THR A 280 5.12 12.53 12.70
N ALA A 281 5.72 11.54 12.03
CA ALA A 281 7.00 11.69 11.36
C ALA A 281 6.96 12.75 10.25
N ARG A 282 5.85 12.85 9.52
CA ARG A 282 5.65 13.82 8.44
C ARG A 282 5.48 15.25 8.94
N ASN A 283 4.87 15.44 10.11
CA ASN A 283 4.56 16.75 10.67
C ASN A 283 5.55 17.19 11.75
N LYS A 284 6.59 16.41 12.05
CA LYS A 284 7.67 16.84 12.94
C LYS A 284 8.30 18.11 12.39
N GLU A 285 8.18 19.18 13.16
CA GLU A 285 8.94 20.40 12.95
C GLU A 285 10.40 20.12 13.34
N THR A 286 11.33 20.35 12.42
CA THR A 286 12.74 20.39 12.78
C THR A 286 12.98 21.65 13.60
N ILE A 287 13.01 21.49 14.92
CA ILE A 287 13.52 22.52 15.82
C ILE A 287 14.93 22.84 15.32
N SER A 288 15.08 24.02 14.73
CA SER A 288 16.35 24.56 14.31
C SER A 288 17.24 24.64 15.55
N VAL A 289 18.17 23.70 15.71
CA VAL A 289 19.29 23.78 16.65
C VAL A 289 20.21 24.91 16.16
N LYS A 290 19.75 26.14 16.38
CA LYS A 290 20.50 27.40 16.20
C LYS A 290 20.16 28.42 17.30
N ALA A 291 19.62 27.94 18.41
CA ALA A 291 19.40 28.72 19.62
C ALA A 291 20.04 28.01 20.83
N ALA A 292 21.30 27.59 20.71
CA ALA A 292 22.16 27.19 21.83
C ALA A 292 23.60 26.96 21.35
N LYS A 293 24.27 28.03 20.90
CA LYS A 293 25.70 28.32 21.11
C LYS A 293 26.09 29.56 20.32
#